data_AF-A0A1H4Z4A5-F1
#
_entry.id   AF-A0A1H4Z4A5-F1
#
_cell.length_a   1.000
_cell.length_b   1.000
_cell.length_c   1.000
_cell.angle_alpha   90.00
_cell.angle_beta   90.00
_cell.angle_gamma   90.00
#
_symmetry.space_group_name_H-M   'P 1'
#
loop_
_entity.id
_entity.type
_entity.pdbx_description
1 polymer ?
#
loop_
_entity_poly.entity_id
_entity_poly.type
_entity_poly.pdbx_seq_one_letter_code
_entity_poly.pdbx_strand_id
1 'polypeptide(L)'
;MTKGQLARDVAIYSIARLLLVVVIGAIILGVAALVGVAVPLLVAAIFAVLIALPLSLLLFAKLRKRVNEGIATFDAQRRADQADLRARLRGEGTSR
;
A
#
# COMPACT_ATOMS: atom_id res chain seq x y z
N MET A 1 6.52 -5.21 15.29
CA MET A 1 7.34 -5.16 14.06
C MET A 1 8.45 -4.14 14.26
N THR A 2 9.67 -4.42 13.80
CA THR A 2 10.72 -3.40 13.77
C THR A 2 10.45 -2.41 12.63
N LYS A 3 10.87 -1.14 12.76
CA LYS A 3 10.68 -0.11 11.71
C LYS A 3 11.15 -0.58 10.32
N GLY A 4 12.22 -1.37 10.28
CA GLY A 4 12.77 -1.95 9.03
C GLY A 4 11.87 -2.99 8.35
N GLN A 5 11.13 -3.79 9.12
CA GLN A 5 10.19 -4.77 8.56
C GLN A 5 9.00 -4.09 7.88
N LEU A 6 8.44 -3.03 8.51
CA LEU A 6 7.34 -2.27 7.92
C LEU A 6 7.77 -1.56 6.64
N ALA A 7 8.95 -0.91 6.64
CA ALA A 7 9.49 -0.26 5.45
C ALA A 7 9.68 -1.25 4.29
N ARG A 8 10.18 -2.46 4.59
CA ARG A 8 10.32 -3.54 3.60
C ARG A 8 8.96 -3.99 3.05
N ASP A 9 7.98 -4.22 3.91
CA ASP A 9 6.65 -4.69 3.46
C ASP A 9 5.93 -3.64 2.61
N VAL A 10 6.04 -2.35 2.96
CA VAL A 10 5.52 -1.25 2.15
C VAL A 10 6.24 -1.15 0.81
N ALA A 11 7.57 -1.29 0.78
CA ALA A 11 8.36 -1.27 -0.46
C ALA A 11 7.97 -2.42 -1.39
N ILE A 12 7.91 -3.65 -0.86
CA ILE A 12 7.49 -4.84 -1.63
C ILE A 12 6.08 -4.64 -2.18
N TYR A 13 5.14 -4.15 -1.36
CA TYR A 13 3.78 -3.90 -1.79
C TYR A 13 3.69 -2.84 -2.90
N SER A 14 4.46 -1.76 -2.78
CA SER A 14 4.50 -0.69 -3.78
C SER A 14 5.09 -1.18 -5.10
N ILE A 15 6.19 -1.95 -5.06
CA ILE A 15 6.81 -2.55 -6.24
C ILE A 15 5.85 -3.55 -6.91
N ALA A 16 5.23 -4.44 -6.14
CA ALA A 16 4.26 -5.41 -6.67
C ALA A 16 3.10 -4.72 -7.39
N ARG A 17 2.61 -3.60 -6.85
CA ARG A 17 1.55 -2.81 -7.47
C ARG A 17 1.99 -2.15 -8.77
N LEU A 18 3.20 -1.59 -8.82
CA LEU A 18 3.74 -1.00 -10.04
C LEU A 18 3.97 -2.05 -11.12
N LEU A 19 4.52 -3.21 -10.75
CA LEU A 19 4.68 -4.35 -11.66
C LEU A 19 3.34 -4.81 -12.23
N LEU A 20 2.29 -4.87 -11.41
CA LEU A 20 0.95 -5.23 -11.89
C LEU A 20 0.45 -4.27 -12.98
N VAL A 21 0.63 -2.96 -12.81
CA VAL A 21 0.26 -1.97 -13.83
C VAL A 21 1.04 -2.19 -15.12
N VAL A 22 2.36 -2.41 -15.02
CA VAL A 22 3.22 -2.65 -16.19
C VAL A 22 2.79 -3.92 -16.94
N VAL A 23 2.51 -5.01 -16.22
CA VAL A 23 2.06 -6.28 -16.81
C VAL A 23 0.72 -6.09 -17.52
N ILE A 24 -0.25 -5.43 -16.90
CA ILE A 24 -1.55 -5.18 -17.53
C ILE A 24 -1.39 -4.30 -18.77
N GLY A 25 -0.59 -3.24 -18.71
CA GLY A 25 -0.31 -2.38 -19.86
C GLY A 25 0.35 -3.14 -21.01
N ALA A 26 1.31 -4.01 -20.71
CA ALA A 26 1.96 -4.87 -21.69
C ALA A 26 0.96 -5.84 -22.33
N ILE A 27 0.02 -6.40 -21.56
CA ILE A 27 -1.05 -7.26 -22.08
C ILE A 27 -1.97 -6.46 -23.01
N ILE A 28 -2.40 -5.26 -22.61
CA ILE A 28 -3.28 -4.42 -23.45
C ILE A 28 -2.61 -4.10 -24.79
N LEU A 29 -1.36 -3.64 -24.76
CA LEU A 29 -0.61 -3.31 -25.97
C LEU A 29 -0.32 -4.54 -26.82
N GLY A 30 0.06 -5.66 -26.20
CA GLY A 30 0.33 -6.92 -26.89
C GLY A 30 -0.91 -7.46 -27.59
N VAL A 31 -2.06 -7.49 -26.91
CA VAL A 31 -3.33 -7.90 -27.51
C VAL A 31 -3.72 -6.95 -28.64
N ALA A 32 -3.62 -5.64 -28.45
CA ALA A 32 -3.92 -4.66 -29.50
C ALA A 32 -3.06 -4.86 -30.76
N ALA A 33 -1.76 -5.11 -30.58
CA ALA A 33 -0.86 -5.42 -31.69
C ALA A 33 -1.25 -6.72 -32.41
N LEU A 34 -1.68 -7.76 -31.69
CA LEU A 34 -2.12 -9.03 -32.27
C LEU A 34 -3.39 -8.89 -33.12
N VAL A 35 -4.31 -7.99 -32.77
CA VAL A 35 -5.50 -7.69 -33.59
C VAL A 35 -5.28 -6.56 -34.61
N GLY A 36 -4.05 -6.05 -34.74
CA GLY A 36 -3.71 -5.00 -35.71
C GLY A 36 -4.27 -3.62 -35.36
N VAL A 37 -4.63 -3.38 -34.10
CA VAL A 37 -5.16 -2.10 -33.62
C VAL A 37 -4.05 -1.28 -32.97
N ALA A 38 -3.85 -0.06 -33.46
CA ALA A 38 -2.94 0.90 -32.84
C ALA A 38 -3.62 1.58 -31.64
N VAL A 39 -3.27 1.17 -30.43
CA VAL A 39 -3.73 1.81 -29.19
C VAL A 39 -2.68 2.80 -28.70
N PRO A 40 -3.02 4.09 -28.48
CA PRO A 40 -2.08 5.06 -27.92
C PRO A 40 -1.58 4.61 -26.54
N LEU A 41 -0.27 4.77 -26.30
CA LEU A 41 0.35 4.34 -25.04
C LEU A 41 -0.34 4.95 -23.80
N LEU A 42 -0.71 6.22 -23.87
CA LEU A 42 -1.41 6.91 -22.78
C LEU A 42 -2.76 6.25 -22.45
N VAL A 43 -3.51 5.83 -23.49
CA VAL A 43 -4.81 5.15 -23.32
C VAL A 43 -4.60 3.80 -22.65
N ALA A 44 -3.64 3.00 -23.14
CA ALA A 44 -3.31 1.71 -22.53
C ALA A 44 -2.86 1.87 -21.07
N ALA A 45 -2.06 2.90 -20.75
CA ALA A 45 -1.61 3.18 -19.40
C ALA A 45 -2.78 3.54 -18.46
N ILE A 46 -3.72 4.37 -18.90
CA ILE A 46 -4.91 4.72 -18.11
C ILE A 46 -5.73 3.47 -17.80
N PHE A 47 -6.04 2.64 -18.81
CA PHE A 47 -6.76 1.39 -18.60
C PHE A 47 -5.99 0.42 -17.70
N ALA A 48 -4.68 0.32 -17.87
CA ALA A 48 -3.85 -0.53 -17.03
C ALA A 48 -3.94 -0.11 -15.56
N VAL A 49 -3.89 1.19 -15.26
CA VAL A 49 -4.10 1.70 -13.90
C VAL A 49 -5.51 1.38 -13.41
N LEU A 50 -6.54 1.70 -14.20
CA LEU A 50 -7.94 1.47 -13.82
C LEU A 50 -8.23 0.01 -13.48
N ILE A 51 -7.66 -0.93 -14.22
CA ILE A 51 -7.80 -2.38 -13.98
C ILE A 51 -6.91 -2.82 -12.81
N ALA A 52 -5.69 -2.29 -12.69
CA ALA A 52 -4.79 -2.61 -11.60
C ALA A 52 -5.34 -2.20 -10.22
N LEU A 53 -6.13 -1.12 -10.14
CA LEU A 53 -6.72 -0.67 -8.88
C LEU A 53 -7.57 -1.77 -8.20
N PRO A 54 -8.64 -2.31 -8.80
CA PRO A 54 -9.42 -3.39 -8.20
C PRO A 54 -8.62 -4.70 -8.13
N LEU A 55 -7.79 -5.04 -9.12
CA LEU A 55 -7.00 -6.28 -9.08
C LEU A 55 -5.99 -6.29 -7.94
N SER A 56 -5.37 -5.14 -7.63
CA SER A 56 -4.43 -5.04 -6.52
C SER A 56 -5.11 -5.34 -5.19
N LEU A 57 -6.40 -5.02 -5.06
CA LEU A 57 -7.21 -5.36 -3.91
C LEU A 57 -7.41 -6.88 -3.78
N LEU A 58 -7.60 -7.58 -4.88
CA LEU A 58 -7.83 -9.02 -4.86
C LEU A 58 -6.52 -9.82 -4.73
N LEU A 59 -5.54 -9.57 -5.60
CA LEU A 59 -4.29 -10.34 -5.66
C LEU A 59 -3.39 -10.12 -4.44
N PHE A 60 -3.34 -8.91 -3.88
CA PHE A 60 -2.38 -8.56 -2.82
C PHE A 60 -3.00 -8.45 -1.42
N ALA A 61 -4.13 -9.11 -1.19
CA ALA A 61 -4.84 -9.06 0.09
C ALA A 61 -3.95 -9.45 1.30
N LYS A 62 -3.13 -10.49 1.15
CA LYS A 62 -2.19 -10.93 2.21
C LYS A 62 -1.10 -9.89 2.51
N LEU A 63 -0.57 -9.21 1.48
CA LEU A 63 0.44 -8.15 1.68
C LEU A 63 -0.17 -6.95 2.40
N ARG A 64 -1.36 -6.52 1.98
CA ARG A 64 -2.07 -5.40 2.63
C ARG A 64 -2.36 -5.68 4.09
N LYS A 65 -2.76 -6.91 4.44
CA LYS A 65 -3.04 -7.28 5.82
C LYS A 65 -1.79 -7.12 6.71
N ARG A 66 -0.62 -7.60 6.25
CA ARG A 66 0.66 -7.43 6.97
C ARG A 66 1.04 -5.96 7.16
N VAL A 67 0.91 -5.15 6.11
CA VAL A 67 1.17 -3.70 6.18
C VAL A 67 0.22 -3.02 7.17
N ASN A 68 -1.08 -3.32 7.11
CA ASN A 68 -2.09 -2.72 7.98
C ASN A 68 -1.89 -3.12 9.46
N GLU A 69 -1.53 -4.37 9.74
CA GLU A 69 -1.20 -4.84 11.09
C GLU A 69 0.07 -4.13 11.62
N GLY A 70 1.06 -3.94 10.76
CA GLY A 70 2.26 -3.17 11.08
C GLY A 70 1.98 -1.70 11.39
N ILE A 71 1.04 -1.07 10.67
CA ILE A 71 0.62 0.31 10.95
C ILE A 71 -0.20 0.38 12.25
N ALA A 72 -1.14 -0.53 12.45
CA ALA A 72 -2.01 -0.55 13.62
C ALA A 72 -1.23 -0.71 14.94
N THR A 73 -0.18 -1.55 14.92
CA THR A 73 0.71 -1.68 16.09
C THR A 73 1.49 -0.39 16.38
N PHE A 74 1.90 0.36 15.35
CA PHE A 74 2.60 1.63 15.52
C PHE A 74 1.65 2.75 16.02
N ASP A 75 0.41 2.76 15.51
CA ASP A 75 -0.62 3.70 15.94
C ASP A 75 -1.03 3.47 17.40
N ALA A 76 -1.06 2.21 17.86
CA ALA A 76 -1.36 1.89 19.26
C ALA A 76 -0.29 2.47 20.20
N GLN A 77 1.00 2.37 19.84
CA GLN A 77 2.10 2.95 20.60
C GLN A 77 1.97 4.48 20.67
N ARG A 78 1.70 5.13 19.54
CA ARG A 78 1.54 6.59 19.47
C ARG A 78 0.37 7.09 20.32
N ARG A 79 -0.73 6.34 20.41
CA ARG A 79 -1.87 6.67 21.28
C ARG A 79 -1.54 6.50 22.76
N ALA A 80 -0.77 5.47 23.13
CA ALA A 80 -0.31 5.26 24.50
C ALA A 80 0.60 6.40 24.96
N ASP A 81 1.53 6.84 24.11
CA ASP A 81 2.43 7.96 24.39
C ASP A 81 1.65 9.27 24.60
N GLN A 82 0.61 9.53 23.79
CA GLN A 82 -0.26 10.69 23.98
C GLN A 82 -1.08 10.61 25.27
N ALA A 83 -1.51 9.41 25.68
CA ALA A 83 -2.27 9.23 26.92
C ALA A 83 -1.40 9.48 28.15
N ASP A 84 -0.14 9.02 28.15
CA ASP A 84 0.82 9.28 29.23
C ASP A 84 1.13 10.78 29.35
N LEU A 85 1.34 11.46 28.23
CA LEU A 85 1.54 12.93 28.22
C LEU A 85 0.32 13.66 28.78
N ARG A 86 -0.90 13.25 28.43
CA ARG A 86 -2.14 13.83 28.98
C ARG A 86 -2.35 13.56 30.47
N ALA A 87 -1.89 12.42 30.97
CA ALA A 87 -1.93 12.09 32.40
C ALA A 87 -0.91 12.95 33.18
N ARG A 88 0.30 13.12 32.64
CA ARG A 88 1.33 14.01 33.19
C ARG A 88 0.88 15.47 33.24
N LEU A 89 0.24 15.97 32.18
CA LEU A 89 -0.31 17.34 32.14
C LEU A 89 -1.48 17.56 33.10
N ARG A 90 -2.17 16.49 33.53
CA ARG A 90 -3.22 16.53 34.56
C ARG A 90 -2.68 16.38 35.98
N GLY A 91 -1.37 16.25 36.17
CA GLY A 91 -0.74 16.08 37.48
C GLY A 91 -0.90 14.68 38.09
N GLU A 92 -1.42 13.72 37.33
CA GLU A 92 -1.66 12.34 37.80
C GLU A 92 -0.34 11.54 37.99
N GLY A 93 0.80 12.08 37.52
CA GLY A 93 2.11 11.43 37.53
C GLY A 93 3.03 11.71 38.73
N THR A 94 2.64 12.58 39.67
CA THR A 94 3.53 13.06 40.76
C THR A 94 2.86 13.00 42.14
N SER A 95 2.06 11.97 42.42
CA SER A 95 1.54 11.70 43.77
C SER A 95 2.16 10.43 44.33
N ARG A 96 3.45 10.49 44.68
CA ARG A 96 4.09 9.72 45.75
C ARG A 96 5.28 10.49 46.28
#